data_AF-A0A453TA09-F1
#
_entry.id   AF-A0A453TA09-F1
#
_cell.length_a   1.000
_cell.length_b   1.000
_cell.length_c   1.000
_cell.angle_alpha   90.00
_cell.angle_beta   90.00
_cell.angle_gamma   90.00
#
_symmetry.space_group_name_H-M   'P 1'
#
loop_
_entity.id
_entity.type
_entity.pdbx_description
1 polymer ?
#
loop_
_entity_poly.entity_id
_entity_poly.type
_entity_poly.pdbx_seq_one_letter_code
_entity_poly.pdbx_strand_id
1 'polypeptide(L)'
;MPLYGDGVGAALPLYKDKLPEPRSFVGHRNKQTVKGVNFLGPNCDYVASGSDCGHVFVWRKKDGVLMRAMKGDKRIVNCVEQHPSEIVVASSGIATDVKIWAPGDCDPSTIDLDEDDEDTFMFSSMSSDDSDISDLMDDFIFAPPGSGS
;
A
#
# COMPACT_ATOMS: atom_id res chain seq x y z
N MET A 1 19.58 43.64 -35.25
CA MET A 1 19.83 42.35 -35.94
C MET A 1 21.10 42.50 -36.76
N PRO A 2 22.01 41.51 -36.88
CA PRO A 2 21.96 40.07 -36.54
C PRO A 2 23.01 39.71 -35.43
N LEU A 3 23.31 38.50 -34.94
CA LEU A 3 23.48 37.14 -35.52
C LEU A 3 23.27 36.03 -34.45
N TYR A 4 22.93 34.84 -34.96
CA TYR A 4 22.99 33.51 -34.34
C TYR A 4 24.16 33.33 -33.36
N GLY A 5 23.87 32.92 -32.13
CA GLY A 5 24.85 32.49 -31.13
C GLY A 5 24.74 30.98 -30.93
N ASP A 6 25.90 30.32 -30.96
CA ASP A 6 26.08 28.87 -30.99
C ASP A 6 25.35 28.12 -29.87
N GLY A 7 24.61 27.08 -30.27
CA GLY A 7 24.05 26.08 -29.39
C GLY A 7 25.15 25.21 -28.79
N VAL A 8 25.63 25.59 -27.61
CA VAL A 8 26.21 24.63 -26.67
C VAL A 8 25.07 24.14 -25.78
N GLY A 9 24.64 22.90 -26.02
CA GLY A 9 23.69 22.21 -25.15
C GLY A 9 24.22 22.27 -23.73
N ALA A 10 23.54 23.01 -22.87
CA ALA A 10 23.81 23.02 -21.45
C ALA A 10 23.55 21.60 -20.93
N ALA A 11 24.62 20.82 -20.79
CA ALA A 11 24.58 19.58 -20.04
C ALA A 11 24.02 19.92 -18.66
N LEU A 12 22.88 19.32 -18.30
CA LEU A 12 22.32 19.47 -16.96
C LEU A 12 23.42 19.11 -15.96
N PRO A 13 23.66 19.94 -14.92
CA PRO A 13 24.70 19.67 -13.94
C PRO A 13 24.51 18.26 -13.39
N LEU A 14 25.52 17.41 -13.59
CA LEU A 14 25.50 16.03 -13.11
C LEU A 14 25.55 16.09 -11.58
N TYR A 15 24.36 16.04 -10.97
CA TYR A 15 24.13 16.18 -9.54
C TYR A 15 24.88 15.07 -8.79
N LYS A 16 26.07 15.42 -8.28
CA LYS A 16 26.91 14.56 -7.44
C LYS A 16 26.63 14.75 -5.95
N ASP A 17 25.53 15.41 -5.59
CA ASP A 17 25.13 15.47 -4.19
C ASP A 17 24.52 14.11 -3.81
N LYS A 18 24.88 13.60 -2.64
CA LYS A 18 24.34 12.35 -2.11
C LYS A 18 22.81 12.42 -2.12
N LEU A 19 22.17 11.57 -2.92
CA LEU A 19 20.72 11.42 -2.89
C LEU A 19 20.29 11.00 -1.48
N PRO A 20 19.09 11.44 -1.03
CA PRO A 20 18.55 10.97 0.24
C PRO A 20 18.42 9.44 0.24
N GLU A 21 18.63 8.83 1.41
CA GLU A 21 18.50 7.37 1.54
C GLU A 21 17.07 6.92 1.20
N PRO A 22 16.91 5.84 0.42
CA PRO A 22 15.59 5.34 0.04
C PRO A 22 14.87 4.78 1.28
N ARG A 23 13.61 5.15 1.44
CA ARG A 23 12.73 4.56 2.47
C ARG A 23 12.26 3.19 2.03
N SER A 24 12.32 2.21 2.95
CA SER A 24 11.84 0.85 2.72
C SER A 24 10.51 0.61 3.43
N PHE A 25 9.59 -0.09 2.76
CA PHE A 25 8.31 -0.54 3.32
C PHE A 25 8.34 -2.07 3.44
N VAL A 26 8.20 -2.57 4.67
CA VAL A 26 8.43 -3.99 5.01
C VAL A 26 7.12 -4.73 5.25
N GLY A 27 7.16 -6.06 5.18
CA GLY A 27 6.03 -6.97 5.43
C GLY A 27 5.53 -7.69 4.17
N HIS A 28 5.63 -7.08 3.00
CA HIS A 28 5.26 -7.75 1.75
C HIS A 28 6.33 -8.75 1.30
N ARG A 29 5.89 -9.90 0.79
CA ARG A 29 6.74 -10.93 0.18
C ARG A 29 6.91 -10.66 -1.31
N ASN A 30 8.16 -10.53 -1.76
CA ASN A 30 8.55 -10.41 -3.16
C ASN A 30 9.79 -11.27 -3.42
N LYS A 31 9.58 -12.55 -3.77
CA LYS A 31 10.62 -13.57 -3.95
C LYS A 31 10.58 -14.21 -5.34
N GLN A 32 9.38 -14.36 -5.93
CA GLN A 32 9.19 -15.17 -7.13
C GLN A 32 8.74 -14.36 -8.34
N THR A 33 8.11 -13.19 -8.14
CA THR A 33 7.59 -12.37 -9.24
C THR A 33 7.98 -10.90 -9.11
N VAL A 34 7.44 -10.04 -9.98
CA VAL A 34 7.61 -8.59 -9.89
C VAL A 34 6.31 -7.98 -9.39
N LYS A 35 6.42 -6.97 -8.51
CA LYS A 35 5.28 -6.30 -7.89
C LYS A 35 5.13 -4.88 -8.40
N GLY A 36 3.92 -4.57 -8.85
CA GLY A 36 3.44 -3.22 -8.98
C GLY A 36 3.38 -2.55 -7.61
N VAL A 37 3.83 -1.30 -7.57
CA VAL A 37 3.74 -0.41 -6.42
C VAL A 37 3.03 0.86 -6.88
N ASN A 38 2.15 1.40 -6.03
CA ASN A 38 1.40 2.60 -6.38
C ASN A 38 1.29 3.55 -5.18
N PHE A 39 1.18 4.84 -5.45
CA PHE A 39 0.80 5.82 -4.44
C PHE A 39 -0.72 5.90 -4.36
N LEU A 40 -1.26 5.99 -3.15
CA LEU A 40 -2.70 6.16 -2.96
C LEU A 40 -3.06 7.50 -2.33
N GLY A 41 -4.23 7.99 -2.70
CA GLY A 41 -4.84 9.20 -2.17
C GLY A 41 -4.42 10.48 -2.90
N PRO A 42 -5.17 11.59 -2.72
CA PRO A 42 -4.97 12.82 -3.48
C PRO A 42 -3.60 13.48 -3.27
N ASN A 43 -2.96 13.26 -2.12
CA ASN A 43 -1.62 13.77 -1.82
C ASN A 43 -0.52 12.69 -1.84
N CYS A 44 -0.83 11.49 -2.34
CA CYS A 44 0.07 10.33 -2.30
C CYS A 44 0.55 10.02 -0.86
N ASP A 45 -0.35 10.12 0.12
CA ASP A 45 -0.05 9.92 1.55
C ASP A 45 0.19 8.45 1.91
N TYR A 46 -0.17 7.53 1.01
CA TYR A 46 -0.05 6.10 1.19
C TYR A 46 0.71 5.46 0.04
N VAL A 47 1.31 4.31 0.31
CA VAL A 47 1.97 3.44 -0.67
C VAL A 47 1.28 2.10 -0.63
N ALA A 48 1.03 1.49 -1.79
CA ALA A 48 0.45 0.17 -1.90
C ALA A 48 1.33 -0.76 -2.74
N SER A 49 1.29 -2.04 -2.42
CA SER A 49 1.98 -3.08 -3.19
C SER A 49 1.30 -4.43 -3.09
N GLY A 50 1.37 -5.22 -4.16
CA GLY A 50 1.00 -6.63 -4.15
C GLY A 50 2.08 -7.52 -3.54
N SER A 51 1.72 -8.75 -3.20
CA SER A 51 2.65 -9.71 -2.60
C SER A 51 2.50 -11.13 -3.15
N ASP A 52 3.58 -11.90 -3.05
CA ASP A 52 3.64 -13.35 -3.30
C ASP A 52 2.88 -14.19 -2.25
N CYS A 53 2.31 -13.58 -1.22
CA CYS A 53 1.37 -14.24 -0.31
C CYS A 53 -0.10 -13.98 -0.67
N GLY A 54 -0.39 -13.41 -1.84
CA GLY A 54 -1.76 -13.15 -2.28
C GLY A 54 -2.40 -11.90 -1.68
N HIS A 55 -1.66 -11.15 -0.86
CA HIS A 55 -2.15 -9.95 -0.20
C HIS A 55 -1.69 -8.66 -0.90
N VAL A 56 -2.53 -7.64 -0.79
CA VAL A 56 -2.20 -6.23 -1.07
C VAL A 56 -1.91 -5.55 0.26
N PHE A 57 -0.74 -4.92 0.36
CA PHE A 57 -0.33 -4.17 1.53
C PHE A 57 -0.43 -2.67 1.25
N VAL A 58 -0.88 -1.91 2.24
CA VAL A 58 -0.98 -0.45 2.19
C VAL A 58 -0.26 0.12 3.41
N TRP A 59 0.74 0.97 3.16
CA TRP A 59 1.50 1.66 4.18
C TRP A 59 1.23 3.15 4.14
N ARG A 60 1.39 3.81 5.28
CA ARG A 60 1.45 5.25 5.36
C ARG A 60 2.84 5.71 4.92
N LYS A 61 2.90 6.60 3.93
CA LYS A 61 4.17 7.07 3.35
C LYS A 61 5.04 7.79 4.38
N LYS A 62 4.43 8.56 5.29
CA LYS A 62 5.11 9.47 6.23
C LYS A 62 6.05 8.76 7.20
N ASP A 63 5.64 7.62 7.74
CA ASP A 63 6.34 6.88 8.81
C ASP A 63 6.61 5.41 8.42
N GLY A 64 6.04 4.91 7.33
CA GLY A 64 6.24 3.53 6.89
C GLY A 64 5.35 2.52 7.61
N VAL A 65 4.40 2.97 8.44
CA VAL A 65 3.51 2.10 9.20
C VAL A 65 2.59 1.34 8.25
N LEU A 66 2.48 0.03 8.44
CA LEU A 66 1.51 -0.80 7.74
C LEU A 66 0.10 -0.47 8.23
N MET A 67 -0.73 0.05 7.33
CA MET A 67 -2.10 0.47 7.64
C MET A 67 -3.11 -0.64 7.36
N ARG A 68 -2.88 -1.43 6.32
CA ARG A 68 -3.81 -2.47 5.88
C ARG A 68 -3.11 -3.58 5.11
N ALA A 69 -3.57 -4.81 5.30
CA ALA A 69 -3.31 -5.95 4.43
C ALA A 69 -4.64 -6.53 3.97
N MET A 70 -4.81 -6.77 2.67
CA MET A 70 -6.09 -7.18 2.07
C MET A 70 -5.88 -8.37 1.13
N LYS A 71 -6.75 -9.38 1.18
CA LYS A 71 -6.63 -10.59 0.34
C LYS A 71 -7.04 -10.31 -1.11
N GLY A 72 -6.05 -10.06 -1.97
CA GLY A 72 -6.22 -9.72 -3.39
C GLY A 72 -6.31 -10.91 -4.32
N ASP A 73 -5.59 -11.98 -4.02
CA ASP A 73 -5.53 -13.21 -4.82
C ASP A 73 -5.29 -14.38 -3.84
N LYS A 74 -5.57 -15.62 -4.27
CA LYS A 74 -5.27 -16.83 -3.51
C LYS A 74 -3.77 -17.07 -3.34
N ARG A 75 -2.95 -16.60 -4.28
CA ARG A 75 -1.50 -16.91 -4.26
C ARG A 75 -0.62 -15.69 -4.43
N ILE A 76 -0.78 -14.94 -5.50
CA ILE A 76 0.19 -13.93 -5.90
C ILE A 76 -0.56 -12.74 -6.47
N VAL A 77 -0.42 -11.58 -5.84
CA VAL A 77 -0.85 -10.31 -6.43
C VAL A 77 0.36 -9.68 -7.11
N ASN A 78 0.24 -9.35 -8.39
CA ASN A 78 1.32 -8.74 -9.16
C ASN A 78 1.09 -7.25 -9.39
N CYS A 79 -0.16 -6.84 -9.59
CA CYS A 79 -0.49 -5.46 -9.96
C CYS A 79 -1.46 -4.84 -8.96
N VAL A 80 -1.25 -3.57 -8.66
CA VAL A 80 -2.13 -2.74 -7.84
C VAL A 80 -2.19 -1.36 -8.51
N GLU A 81 -3.38 -0.95 -8.92
CA GLU A 81 -3.59 0.30 -9.66
C GLU A 81 -4.70 1.13 -9.04
N GLN A 82 -4.45 2.42 -8.81
CA GLN A 82 -5.46 3.35 -8.33
C GLN A 82 -6.25 3.95 -9.50
N HIS A 83 -7.55 4.16 -9.31
CA HIS A 83 -8.34 5.03 -10.17
C HIS A 83 -7.82 6.49 -10.10
N PRO A 84 -7.72 7.22 -11.23
CA PRO A 84 -7.12 8.55 -11.27
C PRO A 84 -7.88 9.63 -10.49
N SER A 85 -9.19 9.49 -10.29
CA SER A 85 -10.03 10.49 -9.59
C SER A 85 -10.79 9.95 -8.38
N GLU A 86 -11.00 8.64 -8.32
CA GLU A 86 -11.88 8.04 -7.31
C GLU A 86 -11.00 7.30 -6.31
N ILE A 87 -11.52 7.11 -5.10
CA ILE A 87 -10.85 6.32 -4.07
C ILE A 87 -11.10 4.83 -4.37
N VAL A 88 -10.65 4.35 -5.52
CA VAL A 88 -10.85 2.97 -5.96
C VAL A 88 -9.50 2.38 -6.35
N VAL A 89 -9.26 1.13 -5.96
CA VAL A 89 -8.05 0.40 -6.31
C VAL A 89 -8.45 -0.90 -7.01
N ALA A 90 -7.76 -1.23 -8.10
CA ALA A 90 -7.85 -2.51 -8.76
C ALA A 90 -6.60 -3.33 -8.44
N SER A 91 -6.76 -4.64 -8.19
CA SER A 91 -5.64 -5.56 -8.02
C SER A 91 -5.81 -6.80 -8.88
N SER A 92 -4.70 -7.31 -9.42
CA SER A 92 -4.67 -8.54 -10.20
C SER A 92 -3.39 -9.34 -9.95
N GLY A 93 -3.49 -10.64 -10.22
CA GLY A 93 -2.48 -11.60 -9.84
C GLY A 93 -2.30 -12.74 -10.84
N ILE A 94 -2.19 -13.97 -10.34
CA ILE A 94 -2.10 -15.18 -11.18
C ILE A 94 -3.49 -15.80 -11.38
N ALA A 95 -4.43 -15.54 -10.47
CA ALA A 95 -5.79 -16.00 -10.62
C ALA A 95 -6.48 -15.34 -11.83
N THR A 96 -7.60 -15.94 -12.24
CA THR A 96 -8.38 -15.50 -13.40
C THR A 96 -9.31 -14.31 -13.09
N ASP A 97 -9.31 -13.82 -11.86
CA ASP A 97 -10.14 -12.72 -11.39
C ASP A 97 -9.34 -11.41 -11.22
N VAL A 98 -10.08 -10.31 -11.20
CA VAL A 98 -9.58 -8.98 -10.85
C VAL A 98 -10.47 -8.46 -9.74
N LYS A 99 -9.87 -7.91 -8.69
CA LYS A 99 -10.60 -7.37 -7.54
C LYS A 99 -10.58 -5.86 -7.56
N ILE A 100 -11.72 -5.26 -7.22
CA ILE A 100 -11.91 -3.83 -7.07
C ILE A 100 -12.18 -3.52 -5.60
N TRP A 101 -11.44 -2.55 -5.07
CA TRP A 101 -11.50 -2.07 -3.69
C TRP A 101 -12.02 -0.64 -3.71
N ALA A 102 -13.15 -0.39 -3.09
CA ALA A 102 -13.73 0.95 -2.93
C ALA A 102 -14.05 1.19 -1.45
N PRO A 103 -14.06 2.44 -0.97
CA PRO A 103 -14.55 2.77 0.36
C PRO A 103 -16.03 2.40 0.43
N GLY A 104 -16.37 1.56 1.40
CA GLY A 104 -17.73 1.20 1.74
C GLY A 104 -17.78 0.79 3.21
N ASP A 105 -19.00 0.63 3.73
CA ASP A 105 -19.26 0.11 5.08
C ASP A 105 -18.94 -1.39 5.09
N CYS A 106 -17.65 -1.71 5.09
CA CYS A 106 -17.15 -3.05 5.33
C CYS A 106 -16.92 -3.16 6.83
N ASP A 107 -17.82 -3.87 7.51
CA ASP A 107 -17.59 -4.28 8.89
C ASP A 107 -16.20 -4.94 8.97
N PRO A 108 -15.31 -4.48 9.86
CA PRO A 108 -13.97 -5.04 9.99
C PRO A 108 -13.97 -6.53 10.41
N SER A 109 -15.14 -7.11 10.69
CA SER A 109 -15.33 -8.51 11.08
C SER A 109 -15.32 -9.51 9.94
N THR A 110 -15.39 -9.11 8.66
CA THR A 110 -15.25 -10.06 7.55
C THR A 110 -13.80 -10.08 7.05
N ILE A 111 -12.90 -10.53 7.92
CA ILE A 111 -11.74 -11.27 7.43
C ILE A 111 -12.34 -12.61 7.00
N ASP A 112 -12.51 -12.82 5.68
CA ASP A 112 -12.82 -14.15 5.15
C ASP A 112 -11.60 -15.03 5.43
N LEU A 113 -11.57 -15.57 6.65
CA LEU A 113 -10.68 -16.65 7.06
C LEU A 113 -11.15 -17.87 6.29
N ASP A 114 -10.60 -18.05 5.09
CA ASP A 114 -10.48 -19.41 4.57
C ASP A 114 -9.62 -20.14 5.62
N GLU A 115 -10.24 -21.05 6.40
CA GLU A 115 -9.65 -21.77 7.53
C GLU A 115 -8.40 -22.60 7.16
N ASP A 116 -8.03 -22.64 5.87
CA ASP A 116 -6.88 -23.34 5.31
C ASP A 116 -5.64 -22.45 5.08
N ASP A 117 -5.68 -21.13 5.37
CA ASP A 117 -4.56 -20.22 5.12
C ASP A 117 -3.63 -20.06 6.35
N GLU A 118 -2.63 -20.94 6.41
CA GLU A 118 -1.50 -20.95 7.36
C GLU A 118 -0.70 -19.60 7.43
N ASP A 119 -0.84 -18.71 6.44
CA ASP A 119 -0.16 -17.41 6.43
C ASP A 119 -0.81 -16.39 7.42
N THR A 120 -2.06 -16.60 7.84
CA THR A 120 -2.78 -15.71 8.79
C THR A 120 -2.20 -15.80 10.21
N PHE A 121 -1.78 -17.00 10.62
CA PHE A 121 -1.22 -17.28 11.94
C PHE A 121 0.14 -16.58 12.17
N MET A 122 0.86 -16.29 11.09
CA MET A 122 2.14 -15.58 11.15
C MET A 122 1.93 -14.09 11.50
N PHE A 123 0.85 -13.46 11.07
CA PHE A 123 0.57 -12.05 11.37
C PHE A 123 0.15 -11.85 12.83
N SER A 124 -0.63 -12.77 13.40
CA SER A 124 -0.97 -12.78 14.84
C SER A 124 0.23 -13.14 15.72
N SER A 125 1.18 -13.94 15.24
CA SER A 125 2.39 -14.27 16.02
C SER A 125 3.38 -13.11 16.14
N MET A 126 3.29 -12.11 15.25
CA MET A 126 4.16 -10.94 15.28
C MET A 126 3.73 -9.91 16.35
N SER A 127 2.58 -10.13 17.00
CA SER A 127 2.02 -9.29 18.06
C SER A 127 2.08 -9.92 19.46
N SER A 128 2.89 -10.95 19.68
CA SER A 128 2.91 -11.67 20.97
C SER A 128 3.97 -11.23 21.98
N ASP A 129 4.74 -10.17 21.74
CA ASP A 129 5.77 -9.73 22.70
C ASP A 129 5.79 -8.21 23.04
N ASP A 130 4.80 -7.41 22.64
CA ASP A 130 4.63 -6.06 23.19
C ASP A 130 3.16 -5.79 23.52
N SER A 131 2.86 -5.72 24.82
CA SER A 131 1.54 -5.49 25.43
C SER A 131 0.99 -4.08 25.22
N ASP A 132 1.54 -3.29 24.29
CA ASP A 132 1.23 -1.86 24.13
C ASP A 132 0.53 -1.52 22.80
N ILE A 133 0.20 -2.51 21.96
CA ILE A 133 -0.46 -2.27 20.65
C ILE A 133 -1.96 -2.61 20.65
N SER A 134 -2.47 -3.40 21.60
CA SER A 134 -3.91 -3.67 21.72
C SER A 134 -4.71 -2.39 21.96
N ASP A 135 -4.11 -1.43 22.68
CA ASP A 135 -4.77 -0.20 23.10
C ASP A 135 -4.83 0.85 21.96
N LEU A 136 -4.23 0.57 20.80
CA LEU A 136 -4.23 1.48 19.64
C LEU A 136 -5.14 1.02 18.49
N MET A 137 -5.74 -0.18 18.58
CA MET A 137 -6.73 -0.65 17.61
C MET A 137 -8.17 -0.33 18.00
N ASP A 138 -8.45 0.01 19.26
CA ASP A 138 -9.81 0.36 19.71
C ASP A 138 -10.20 1.84 19.44
N ASP A 139 -9.25 2.69 19.08
CA ASP A 139 -9.48 4.14 18.90
C ASP A 139 -9.69 4.60 17.43
N PHE A 140 -9.69 3.68 16.45
CA PHE A 140 -9.88 4.02 15.03
C PHE A 140 -11.22 3.56 14.43
N ILE A 141 -12.20 3.23 15.27
CA ILE A 141 -13.60 3.15 14.86
C ILE A 141 -14.17 4.56 14.98
N PHE A 142 -14.38 5.23 13.84
CA PHE A 142 -15.05 6.52 13.78
C PHE A 142 -16.37 6.49 14.57
N ALA A 143 -16.43 7.23 15.68
CA ALA A 143 -17.70 7.58 16.30
C ALA A 143 -18.49 8.50 15.34
N PRO A 144 -19.79 8.30 15.11
CA PRO A 144 -20.60 9.28 14.41
C PRO A 144 -20.70 10.57 15.25
N PRO A 145 -20.79 11.77 14.63
CA PRO A 145 -20.99 13.00 15.38
C PRO A 145 -22.34 12.93 16.10
N GLY A 146 -22.30 13.13 17.42
CA GLY A 146 -23.50 13.10 18.26
C GLY A 146 -24.54 14.10 17.79
N SER A 147 -25.77 13.62 17.56
CA SER A 147 -26.96 14.46 17.56
C SER A 147 -27.48 14.56 18.98
N GLY A 148 -27.18 15.68 19.64
CA GLY A 148 -27.88 16.09 20.84
C GLY A 148 -29.26 16.63 20.49
N SER A 149 -30.28 16.10 21.15
CA SER A 149 -31.39 16.83 21.78
C SER A 149 -32.13 15.88 22.71
#